data_AF-A0A3L9YVG6-F1
#
_entry.id   AF-A0A3L9YVG6-F1
#
_cell.length_a   1.000
_cell.length_b   1.000
_cell.length_c   1.000
_cell.angle_alpha   90.00
_cell.angle_beta   90.00
_cell.angle_gamma   90.00
#
_symmetry.space_group_name_H-M   'P 1'
#
loop_
_entity.id
_entity.type
_entity.pdbx_description
1 polymer ?
#
loop_
_entity_poly.entity_id
_entity_poly.type
_entity_poly.pdbx_seq_one_letter_code
_entity_poly.pdbx_strand_id
1 'polypeptide(L)'
;MKTLAIVFKKSVFAIVIGLLFFACKSDSGTEDIGTIFIGIFDNTWEVQGVDNYSFGIFRDGSIGTTSGILFGNEDHPNSGSIDMINGTFDGLNLAFTIPRTNGNVVFTGVMTPTSETDHTIIRIDLSSSEGENLVLFTN
;
A
#
# COMPACT_ATOMS: atom_id res chain seq x y z
N MET A 1 23.45 30.90 20.88
CA MET A 1 22.27 30.08 21.19
C MET A 1 21.92 29.30 19.93
N LYS A 2 21.94 27.97 19.98
CA LYS A 2 21.68 27.10 18.82
C LYS A 2 20.16 26.91 18.69
N THR A 3 19.57 27.31 17.58
CA THR A 3 18.18 26.96 17.27
C THR A 3 18.21 25.75 16.35
N LEU A 4 17.84 24.59 16.90
CA LEU A 4 17.58 23.37 16.16
C LEU A 4 16.41 23.64 15.19
N ALA A 5 16.68 23.68 13.90
CA ALA A 5 15.64 23.61 12.88
C ALA A 5 15.17 22.15 12.80
N ILE A 6 14.02 21.91 13.41
CA ILE A 6 13.31 20.64 13.48
C ILE A 6 12.84 20.26 12.05
N VAL A 7 13.46 19.23 11.46
CA VAL A 7 13.08 18.62 10.18
C VAL A 7 11.86 17.71 10.43
N PHE A 8 10.65 18.27 10.42
CA PHE A 8 9.38 17.54 10.63
C PHE A 8 8.48 17.63 9.39
N LYS A 9 8.83 16.95 8.30
CA LYS A 9 7.91 16.82 7.14
C LYS A 9 7.70 15.39 6.62
N LYS A 10 8.29 14.37 7.25
CA LYS A 10 8.06 12.95 6.86
C LYS A 10 7.59 12.07 8.03
N SER A 11 7.98 12.37 9.26
CA SER A 11 7.69 11.50 10.41
C SER A 11 6.23 11.49 10.88
N VAL A 12 5.49 12.59 10.75
CA VAL A 12 4.10 12.66 11.25
C VAL A 12 3.13 11.86 10.37
N PHE A 13 3.42 11.78 9.07
CA PHE A 13 2.60 11.06 8.09
C PHE A 13 2.63 9.53 8.29
N ALA A 14 3.81 8.98 8.62
CA ALA A 14 3.96 7.56 8.96
C ALA A 14 3.22 7.17 10.26
N ILE A 15 3.09 8.10 11.21
CA ILE A 15 2.44 7.84 12.52
C ILE A 15 0.92 7.66 12.37
N VAL A 16 0.26 8.46 11.51
CA VAL A 16 -1.20 8.36 11.33
C VAL A 16 -1.58 7.07 10.59
N ILE A 17 -0.82 6.68 9.56
CA ILE A 17 -1.08 5.45 8.79
C ILE A 17 -0.78 4.20 9.62
N GLY A 18 0.30 4.21 10.43
CA GLY A 18 0.65 3.09 11.30
C GLY A 18 -0.42 2.73 12.34
N LEU A 19 -1.26 3.69 12.76
CA LEU A 19 -2.35 3.45 13.70
C LEU A 19 -3.56 2.71 13.10
N LEU A 20 -3.70 2.67 11.76
CA LEU A 20 -4.81 1.96 11.11
C LEU A 20 -4.69 0.43 11.19
N PHE A 21 -3.48 -0.11 11.29
CA PHE A 21 -3.26 -1.57 11.39
C PHE A 21 -3.61 -2.17 12.76
N PHE A 22 -3.98 -1.33 13.75
CA PHE A 22 -4.29 -1.77 15.12
C PHE A 22 -5.79 -1.87 15.42
N ALA A 23 -6.69 -1.46 14.51
CA ALA A 23 -8.13 -1.42 14.80
C ALA A 23 -8.87 -2.75 14.54
N CYS A 24 -8.22 -3.79 14.02
CA CYS A 24 -8.82 -5.11 13.86
C CYS A 24 -7.76 -6.22 13.87
N LYS A 25 -7.12 -6.45 15.03
CA LYS A 25 -6.41 -7.72 15.29
C LYS A 25 -7.25 -8.54 16.24
N SER A 26 -8.17 -9.34 15.70
CA SER A 26 -8.71 -10.48 16.43
C SER A 26 -7.57 -11.48 16.60
N ASP A 27 -7.09 -11.56 17.83
CA ASP A 27 -6.14 -12.54 18.31
C ASP A 27 -6.71 -13.95 18.10
N SER A 28 -6.10 -14.74 17.23
CA SER A 28 -6.30 -16.18 17.20
C SER A 28 -5.01 -16.88 16.78
N GLY A 29 -4.33 -17.43 17.77
CA GLY A 29 -3.58 -18.66 17.58
C GLY A 29 -2.10 -18.46 17.26
N THR A 30 -1.30 -18.65 18.29
CA THR A 30 0.09 -19.09 18.22
C THR A 30 0.19 -20.30 17.30
N GLU A 31 0.85 -20.20 16.15
CA GLU A 31 1.72 -21.25 15.58
C GLU A 31 2.84 -20.60 14.74
N ASP A 32 4.06 -20.99 15.08
CA ASP A 32 5.30 -20.91 14.32
C ASP A 32 6.05 -19.58 14.17
N ILE A 33 7.37 -19.66 14.41
CA ILE A 33 8.38 -18.68 13.98
C ILE A 33 8.62 -18.91 12.47
N GLY A 34 7.51 -19.00 11.73
CA GLY A 34 7.43 -19.30 10.32
C GLY A 34 7.43 -17.99 9.54
N THR A 35 8.44 -17.85 8.68
CA THR A 35 8.62 -16.80 7.68
C THR A 35 7.44 -15.85 7.52
N ILE A 36 7.58 -14.62 8.03
CA ILE A 36 6.61 -13.56 7.78
C ILE A 36 6.47 -13.41 6.26
N PHE A 37 5.27 -13.75 5.78
CA PHE A 37 4.90 -13.87 4.38
C PHE A 37 4.92 -12.50 3.69
N ILE A 38 5.78 -12.32 2.67
CA ILE A 38 5.76 -11.10 1.84
C ILE A 38 5.90 -11.51 0.40
N GLY A 39 4.92 -11.10 -0.41
CA GLY A 39 5.00 -11.38 -1.81
C GLY A 39 5.89 -10.44 -2.63
N ILE A 40 6.28 -10.92 -3.81
CA ILE A 40 6.82 -10.05 -4.86
C ILE A 40 5.62 -9.28 -5.41
N PHE A 41 5.52 -8.00 -5.06
CA PHE A 41 4.38 -7.12 -5.44
C PHE A 41 4.80 -5.85 -6.16
N ASP A 42 6.10 -5.58 -6.28
CA ASP A 42 6.63 -4.37 -6.90
C ASP A 42 6.30 -4.39 -8.39
N ASN A 43 5.21 -3.73 -8.78
CA ASN A 43 4.69 -3.77 -10.14
C ASN A 43 3.73 -2.61 -10.42
N THR A 44 3.37 -2.47 -11.69
CA THR A 44 2.17 -1.74 -12.11
C THR A 44 0.99 -2.69 -12.13
N TRP A 45 -0.10 -2.28 -11.49
CA TRP A 45 -1.30 -3.06 -11.28
C TRP A 45 -2.48 -2.42 -11.99
N GLU A 46 -3.15 -3.15 -12.87
CA GLU A 46 -4.32 -2.66 -13.58
C GLU A 46 -5.58 -2.79 -12.72
N VAL A 47 -6.51 -1.84 -12.85
CA VAL A 47 -7.79 -1.86 -12.15
C VAL A 47 -8.79 -2.71 -12.93
N GLN A 48 -9.38 -3.69 -12.26
CA GLN A 48 -10.31 -4.63 -12.87
C GLN A 48 -11.53 -3.92 -13.44
N GLY A 49 -11.78 -4.17 -14.73
CA GLY A 49 -12.93 -3.64 -15.45
C GLY A 49 -12.79 -2.17 -15.85
N VAL A 50 -11.61 -1.55 -15.71
CA VAL A 50 -11.36 -0.18 -16.14
C VAL A 50 -10.11 -0.09 -17.02
N ASP A 51 -10.31 0.13 -18.31
CA ASP A 51 -9.22 0.20 -19.29
C ASP A 51 -8.27 1.36 -19.01
N ASN A 52 -6.96 1.08 -19.03
CA ASN A 52 -5.87 2.04 -18.83
C ASN A 52 -5.94 2.81 -17.49
N TYR A 53 -6.53 2.20 -16.45
CA TYR A 53 -6.44 2.69 -15.08
C TYR A 53 -5.51 1.78 -14.29
N SER A 54 -4.44 2.32 -13.70
CA SER A 54 -3.43 1.52 -13.02
C SER A 54 -2.81 2.19 -11.79
N PHE A 55 -2.21 1.36 -10.95
CA PHE A 55 -1.44 1.73 -9.78
C PHE A 55 -0.04 1.15 -9.87
N GLY A 56 0.98 2.00 -9.95
CA GLY A 56 2.35 1.62 -9.62
C GLY A 56 2.51 1.51 -8.11
N ILE A 57 2.90 0.34 -7.60
CA ILE A 57 3.11 0.09 -6.17
C ILE A 57 4.46 -0.58 -5.98
N PHE A 58 5.36 0.08 -5.26
CA PHE A 58 6.75 -0.35 -5.08
C PHE A 58 7.18 -0.16 -3.62
N ARG A 59 7.96 -1.11 -3.09
CA ARG A 59 8.56 -0.98 -1.77
C ARG A 59 9.75 -0.02 -1.76
N ASP A 60 9.88 0.75 -0.68
CA ASP A 60 11.11 1.49 -0.35
C ASP A 60 12.03 0.57 0.46
N GLY A 61 12.79 -0.28 -0.23
CA GLY A 61 13.75 -1.18 0.40
C GLY A 61 14.01 -2.46 -0.39
N SER A 62 14.68 -3.41 0.27
CA SER A 62 15.03 -4.70 -0.33
C SER A 62 13.83 -5.65 -0.38
N ILE A 63 13.83 -6.54 -1.37
CA ILE A 63 12.94 -7.71 -1.40
C ILE A 63 13.18 -8.53 -0.12
N GLY A 64 12.10 -9.04 0.49
CA GLY A 64 12.14 -9.84 1.72
C GLY A 64 11.96 -9.07 3.03
N THR A 65 11.73 -7.76 3.01
CA THR A 65 11.29 -7.00 4.20
C THR A 65 9.82 -7.27 4.52
N THR A 66 9.52 -7.50 5.79
CA THR A 66 8.20 -7.93 6.33
C THR A 66 7.18 -6.82 6.42
N SER A 67 7.67 -5.61 6.60
CA SER A 67 6.91 -4.39 6.70
C SER A 67 7.80 -3.26 6.25
N GLY A 68 7.22 -2.20 5.71
CA GLY A 68 8.01 -1.07 5.24
C GLY A 68 7.18 0.05 4.67
N ILE A 69 7.88 0.98 4.03
CA ILE A 69 7.27 2.07 3.29
C ILE A 69 7.04 1.57 1.85
N LEU A 70 5.95 2.02 1.25
CA LEU A 70 5.70 1.87 -0.18
C LEU A 70 5.51 3.24 -0.83
N PHE A 71 5.80 3.30 -2.11
CA PHE A 71 5.60 4.46 -2.96
C PHE A 71 5.11 4.03 -4.34
N GLY A 72 4.69 4.99 -5.13
CA GLY A 72 4.40 4.79 -6.53
C GLY A 72 3.46 5.85 -7.04
N ASN A 73 2.52 5.44 -7.88
CA ASN A 73 1.62 6.38 -8.53
C ASN A 73 0.31 5.74 -8.95
N GLU A 74 -0.72 6.57 -9.04
CA GLU A 74 -1.99 6.24 -9.67
C GLU A 74 -2.03 6.93 -11.03
N ASP A 75 -2.42 6.20 -12.06
CA ASP A 75 -2.51 6.69 -13.44
C ASP A 75 -3.91 6.44 -13.99
N HIS A 76 -4.64 7.52 -14.28
CA HIS A 76 -6.01 7.50 -14.77
C HIS A 76 -6.07 7.69 -16.28
N PRO A 77 -6.98 6.99 -16.99
CA PRO A 77 -7.19 7.21 -18.40
C PRO A 77 -7.66 8.66 -18.63
N ASN A 78 -6.89 9.41 -19.41
CA ASN A 78 -7.20 10.77 -19.89
C ASN A 78 -7.14 11.90 -18.83
N SER A 79 -6.64 11.66 -17.62
CA SER A 79 -6.44 12.74 -16.64
C SER A 79 -5.27 13.66 -17.02
N GLY A 80 -4.25 13.10 -17.69
CA GLY A 80 -2.96 13.75 -17.92
C GLY A 80 -2.18 14.01 -16.62
N SER A 81 -2.65 13.48 -15.49
CA SER A 81 -2.05 13.63 -14.17
C SER A 81 -1.72 12.27 -13.57
N ILE A 82 -0.46 12.14 -13.14
CA ILE A 82 0.05 11.00 -12.38
C ILE A 82 0.06 11.43 -10.91
N ASP A 83 -0.78 10.80 -10.10
CA ASP A 83 -0.89 11.14 -8.68
C ASP A 83 0.06 10.28 -7.84
N MET A 84 0.89 10.91 -7.02
CA MET A 84 1.90 10.18 -6.23
C MET A 84 1.28 9.45 -5.04
N ILE A 85 1.68 8.20 -4.87
CA ILE A 85 1.29 7.35 -3.75
C ILE A 85 2.42 7.30 -2.73
N ASN A 86 2.08 7.43 -1.45
CA ASN A 86 2.98 7.14 -0.34
C ASN A 86 2.23 6.39 0.75
N GLY A 87 2.84 5.33 1.28
CA GLY A 87 2.18 4.47 2.25
C GLY A 87 3.10 3.52 2.96
N THR A 88 2.50 2.48 3.54
CA THR A 88 3.18 1.41 4.25
C THR A 88 2.56 0.06 3.94
N PHE A 89 3.33 -1.01 4.13
CA PHE A 89 2.84 -2.38 4.12
C PHE A 89 3.29 -3.11 5.39
N ASP A 90 2.50 -4.11 5.80
CA ASP A 90 2.78 -5.03 6.90
C ASP A 90 2.23 -6.41 6.53
N GLY A 91 3.13 -7.33 6.15
CA GLY A 91 2.79 -8.61 5.53
C GLY A 91 2.00 -8.42 4.24
N LEU A 92 0.76 -8.93 4.21
CA LEU A 92 -0.16 -8.80 3.08
C LEU A 92 -1.04 -7.56 3.11
N ASN A 93 -0.99 -6.79 4.19
CA ASN A 93 -1.80 -5.59 4.30
C ASN A 93 -0.99 -4.38 3.82
N LEU A 94 -1.67 -3.46 3.15
CA LEU A 94 -1.08 -2.19 2.75
C LEU A 94 -2.05 -1.03 3.02
N ALA A 95 -1.48 0.14 3.18
CA ALA A 95 -2.23 1.38 3.30
C ALA A 95 -1.42 2.52 2.70
N PHE A 96 -2.05 3.34 1.88
CA PHE A 96 -1.40 4.48 1.26
C PHE A 96 -2.34 5.65 1.10
N THR A 97 -1.77 6.82 0.87
CA THR A 97 -2.52 8.04 0.64
C THR A 97 -2.24 8.56 -0.75
N ILE A 98 -3.28 9.12 -1.37
CA ILE A 98 -3.17 9.89 -2.59
C ILE A 98 -3.67 11.31 -2.34
N PRO A 99 -2.86 12.35 -2.60
CA PRO A 99 -3.31 13.72 -2.48
C PRO A 99 -4.33 14.05 -3.58
N ARG A 100 -5.50 14.58 -3.20
CA ARG A 100 -6.46 15.18 -4.15
C ARG A 100 -6.61 16.67 -3.87
N THR A 101 -7.21 17.39 -4.82
CA THR A 101 -7.58 18.80 -4.67
C THR A 101 -8.50 19.06 -3.47
N ASN A 102 -9.41 18.11 -3.17
CA ASN A 102 -10.41 18.25 -2.11
C ASN A 102 -10.01 17.61 -0.78
N GLY A 103 -8.76 17.14 -0.66
CA GLY A 103 -8.27 16.44 0.52
C GLY A 103 -7.53 15.17 0.15
N ASN A 104 -6.76 14.67 1.11
CA ASN A 104 -6.05 13.42 0.94
C ASN A 104 -7.01 12.24 1.06
N VAL A 105 -6.84 11.25 0.19
CA VAL A 105 -7.64 10.01 0.23
C VAL A 105 -6.75 8.88 0.69
N VAL A 106 -7.25 8.13 1.67
CA VAL A 106 -6.56 6.96 2.20
C VAL A 106 -7.16 5.72 1.56
N PHE A 107 -6.29 4.90 0.98
CA PHE A 107 -6.59 3.55 0.53
C PHE A 107 -6.01 2.56 1.53
N THR A 108 -6.78 1.52 1.81
CA THR A 108 -6.34 0.34 2.56
C THR A 108 -6.54 -0.88 1.69
N GLY A 109 -5.68 -1.87 1.80
CA GLY A 109 -5.80 -3.04 0.95
C GLY A 109 -5.14 -4.30 1.46
N VAL A 110 -5.51 -5.40 0.82
CA VAL A 110 -5.05 -6.75 1.12
C VAL A 110 -4.53 -7.40 -0.16
N MET A 111 -3.31 -7.92 -0.10
CA MET A 111 -2.63 -8.62 -1.18
C MET A 111 -2.96 -10.12 -1.12
N THR A 112 -3.24 -10.72 -2.27
CA THR A 112 -3.45 -12.17 -2.41
C THR A 112 -2.29 -12.76 -3.23
N PRO A 113 -1.53 -13.72 -2.67
CA PRO A 113 -0.48 -14.44 -3.38
C PRO A 113 -1.03 -15.57 -4.27
N THR A 114 -0.19 -16.08 -5.16
CA THR A 114 -0.46 -17.33 -5.89
C THR A 114 -0.71 -18.50 -4.94
N SER A 115 0.14 -18.66 -3.91
CA SER A 115 0.00 -19.69 -2.87
C SER A 115 0.86 -19.38 -1.64
N GLU A 116 0.82 -20.26 -0.63
CA GLU A 116 1.70 -20.17 0.54
C GLU A 116 3.18 -20.44 0.23
N THR A 117 3.48 -21.10 -0.90
CA THR A 117 4.85 -21.47 -1.32
C THR A 117 5.37 -20.64 -2.49
N ASP A 118 4.48 -20.08 -3.31
CA ASP A 118 4.78 -19.10 -4.35
C ASP A 118 4.23 -17.75 -3.92
N HIS A 119 5.13 -16.90 -3.48
CA HIS A 119 4.79 -15.61 -2.88
C HIS A 119 4.56 -14.54 -3.94
N THR A 120 4.46 -14.85 -5.22
CA THR A 120 4.09 -13.83 -6.22
C THR A 120 2.68 -13.30 -5.91
N ILE A 121 2.52 -11.98 -5.75
CA ILE A 121 1.17 -11.39 -5.58
C ILE A 121 0.49 -11.38 -6.94
N ILE A 122 -0.78 -11.77 -6.97
CA ILE A 122 -1.60 -11.81 -8.19
C ILE A 122 -2.81 -10.87 -8.13
N ARG A 123 -3.17 -10.39 -6.93
CA ARG A 123 -4.34 -9.55 -6.72
C ARG A 123 -4.17 -8.63 -5.52
N ILE A 124 -4.69 -7.42 -5.61
CA ILE A 124 -4.78 -6.47 -4.49
C ILE A 124 -6.20 -5.94 -4.42
N ASP A 125 -6.88 -6.16 -3.31
CA ASP A 125 -8.18 -5.56 -3.02
C ASP A 125 -7.95 -4.23 -2.28
N LEU A 126 -8.44 -3.12 -2.83
CA LEU A 126 -8.34 -1.78 -2.24
C LEU A 126 -9.71 -1.24 -1.83
N SER A 127 -9.73 -0.52 -0.71
CA SER A 127 -10.89 0.20 -0.21
C SER A 127 -10.50 1.63 0.18
N SER A 128 -11.37 2.59 -0.13
CA SER A 128 -11.22 4.00 0.24
C SER A 128 -12.58 4.67 0.42
N SER A 129 -12.56 5.91 0.91
CA SER A 129 -13.77 6.75 1.01
C SER A 129 -14.24 7.32 -0.33
N GLU A 130 -13.51 7.14 -1.43
CA GLU A 130 -13.85 7.69 -2.74
C GLU A 130 -14.92 6.89 -3.49
N GLY A 131 -15.22 5.66 -3.08
CA GLY A 131 -16.25 4.87 -3.75
C GLY A 131 -16.17 3.37 -3.49
N GLU A 132 -16.48 2.60 -4.53
CA GLU A 132 -16.45 1.15 -4.48
C GLU A 132 -15.03 0.62 -4.32
N ASN A 133 -14.92 -0.60 -3.79
CA ASN A 133 -13.63 -1.27 -3.66
C ASN A 133 -13.04 -1.53 -5.05
N LEU A 134 -11.75 -1.22 -5.21
CA LEU A 134 -11.02 -1.50 -6.44
C LEU A 134 -10.32 -2.85 -6.32
N VAL A 135 -10.33 -3.62 -7.39
CA VAL A 135 -9.55 -4.86 -7.48
C VAL A 135 -8.43 -4.63 -8.46
N LEU A 136 -7.19 -4.83 -8.04
CA LEU A 136 -6.01 -4.69 -8.87
C LEU A 136 -5.44 -6.06 -9.24
N PHE A 137 -4.92 -6.19 -10.46
CA PHE A 137 -4.30 -7.42 -10.97
C PHE A 137 -3.14 -7.09 -11.93
N THR A 138 -2.28 -8.08 -12.17
CA THR A 138 -1.21 -8.00 -13.17
C THR A 138 -1.58 -8.89 -14.35
N ASN A 139 -1.46 -8.39 -15.58
CA ASN A 139 -1.56 -9.20 -16.80
C ASN A 139 -0.33 -10.10 -17.00
#